data_AF-A0A5K3FZ38-F1
#
_entry.id   AF-A0A5K3FZ38-F1
#
_cell.length_a   1.000
_cell.length_b   1.000
_cell.length_c   1.000
_cell.angle_alpha   90.00
_cell.angle_beta   90.00
_cell.angle_gamma   90.00
#
_symmetry.space_group_name_H-M   'P 1'
#
loop_
_entity.id
_entity.type
_entity.pdbx_description
1 polymer ?
#
loop_
_entity_poly.entity_id
_entity_poly.type
_entity_poly.pdbx_seq_one_letter_code
_entity_poly.pdbx_strand_id
1 'polypeptide(L)'
;NVEFPSVEDYVIDKNSPDGESDPVVTESSSYFYTYTTVQSVSVWKCEFSPRIRDSFQAWNQTIYYWMDSYVYQRCQGPRLLRSVVTLFIYAYCFGVQPNHLLAVITLPLISQTEEGIATLMAFFGFVLPPGGLAFIRWFFRRRALDYLTVGWILLSLEETLAFWGSLGYFVHVAGFVAALAHLALSKFVSAFERWQVENPGEDVAVATARNLSQTGKAWEGLVVDTIL
;
A
#
# COMPACT_ATOMS: atom_id res chain seq x y z
N ASN A 1 35.07 18.61 21.17
CA ASN A 1 35.36 18.75 19.73
C ASN A 1 35.82 17.41 19.22
N VAL A 2 34.90 16.63 18.67
CA VAL A 2 35.21 15.37 17.98
C VAL A 2 35.37 15.74 16.52
N GLU A 3 36.59 15.61 16.02
CA GLU A 3 36.98 15.96 14.65
C GLU A 3 36.77 14.72 13.78
N PHE A 4 35.97 14.86 12.71
CA PHE A 4 35.74 13.78 11.76
C PHE A 4 36.86 13.81 10.71
N PRO A 5 37.47 12.66 10.36
CA PRO A 5 38.55 12.61 9.39
C PRO A 5 38.05 12.97 7.99
N SER A 6 38.91 13.65 7.23
CA SER A 6 38.60 14.16 5.89
C SER A 6 38.77 13.09 4.81
N VAL A 7 38.09 13.28 3.67
CA VAL A 7 37.94 12.32 2.56
C VAL A 7 39.28 11.91 1.90
N GLU A 8 40.37 12.61 2.21
CA GLU A 8 41.70 12.37 1.63
C GLU A 8 42.49 11.23 2.30
N ASP A 9 42.02 10.67 3.42
CA ASP A 9 42.68 9.53 4.09
C ASP A 9 42.39 8.17 3.43
N TYR A 10 41.60 8.13 2.34
CA TYR A 10 41.26 6.91 1.58
C TYR A 10 42.02 6.80 0.25
N VAL A 11 43.33 7.05 0.23
CA VAL A 11 44.16 6.72 -0.92
C VAL A 11 44.82 5.36 -0.69
N ILE A 12 44.26 4.31 -1.31
CA ILE A 12 44.83 2.96 -1.32
C ILE A 12 46.06 2.94 -2.23
N ASP A 13 47.24 2.71 -1.64
CA ASP A 13 48.48 2.44 -2.36
C ASP A 13 48.35 1.10 -3.11
N LYS A 14 48.50 1.13 -4.43
CA LYS A 14 48.26 -0.01 -5.33
C LYS A 14 49.46 -0.95 -5.46
N ASN A 15 50.56 -0.74 -4.75
CA ASN A 15 51.81 -1.46 -4.98
C ASN A 15 52.39 -2.18 -3.74
N SER A 16 51.57 -2.65 -2.79
CA SER A 16 52.07 -3.50 -1.69
C SER A 16 52.02 -4.99 -2.09
N PRO A 17 53.16 -5.71 -2.11
CA PRO A 17 53.21 -7.07 -2.65
C PRO A 17 53.25 -8.12 -1.53
N ASP A 18 52.29 -8.14 -0.60
CA ASP A 18 52.25 -9.18 0.43
C ASP A 18 50.81 -9.70 0.59
N GLY A 19 50.64 -10.98 0.26
CA GLY A 19 49.37 -11.68 0.34
C GLY A 19 48.99 -11.99 1.78
N GLU A 20 47.97 -11.33 2.28
CA GLU A 20 47.18 -11.78 3.42
C GLU A 20 45.70 -11.58 3.02
N SER A 21 44.99 -12.70 2.88
CA SER A 21 43.60 -12.72 2.45
C SER A 21 42.67 -12.31 3.58
N ASP A 22 42.34 -11.03 3.67
CA ASP A 22 41.18 -10.57 4.42
C ASP A 22 39.89 -11.01 3.70
N PRO A 23 39.02 -11.83 4.31
CA PRO A 23 37.71 -12.08 3.75
C PRO A 23 36.82 -10.88 4.05
N VAL A 24 36.00 -10.47 3.08
CA VAL A 24 34.99 -9.39 3.15
C VAL A 24 35.47 -8.00 2.72
N VAL A 25 36.21 -7.89 1.62
CA VAL A 25 35.85 -6.88 0.59
C VAL A 25 36.05 -7.51 -0.78
N THR A 26 35.05 -8.26 -1.23
CA THR A 26 34.94 -8.57 -2.66
C THR A 26 34.45 -7.30 -3.34
N GLU A 27 35.36 -6.43 -3.78
CA GLU A 27 35.02 -5.36 -4.71
C GLU A 27 34.54 -6.02 -6.01
N SER A 28 33.22 -6.13 -6.14
CA SER A 28 32.58 -6.59 -7.36
C SER A 28 32.65 -5.48 -8.41
N SER A 29 33.70 -5.56 -9.23
CA SER A 29 33.77 -4.87 -10.51
C SER A 29 32.50 -5.16 -11.36
N SER A 30 31.84 -4.07 -11.74
CA SER A 30 30.96 -3.90 -12.93
C SER A 30 29.49 -4.34 -12.91
N TYR A 31 28.67 -3.93 -11.92
CA TYR A 31 27.26 -3.55 -12.15
C TYR A 31 26.83 -2.46 -11.15
N PHE A 32 26.09 -1.46 -11.63
CA PHE A 32 25.77 -0.19 -10.95
C PHE A 32 24.72 -0.38 -9.83
N TYR A 33 25.09 -1.00 -8.72
CA TYR A 33 24.19 -1.13 -7.56
C TYR A 33 24.14 0.20 -6.79
N THR A 34 23.12 1.00 -7.09
CA THR A 34 22.78 2.20 -6.31
C THR A 34 21.93 1.78 -5.09
N TYR A 35 21.95 2.56 -4.01
CA TYR A 35 21.12 2.33 -2.81
C TYR A 35 19.64 2.08 -3.14
N THR A 36 19.12 2.69 -4.21
CA THR A 36 17.78 2.46 -4.75
C THR A 36 17.50 1.00 -5.09
N THR A 37 18.51 0.22 -5.46
CA THR A 37 18.38 -1.22 -5.80
C THR A 37 18.19 -2.09 -4.55
N VAL A 38 18.60 -1.62 -3.37
CA VAL A 38 18.49 -2.34 -2.09
C VAL A 38 17.41 -1.74 -1.18
N GLN A 39 16.72 -0.69 -1.64
CA GLN A 39 15.71 0.00 -0.86
C GLN A 39 14.46 -0.87 -0.67
N SER A 40 14.28 -1.41 0.54
CA SER A 40 13.11 -2.22 0.90
C SER A 40 11.88 -1.38 1.24
N VAL A 41 12.07 -0.13 1.70
CA VAL A 41 11.01 0.75 2.20
C VAL A 41 11.10 2.14 1.56
N SER A 42 9.99 2.64 1.02
CA SER A 42 9.85 4.02 0.56
C SER A 42 8.98 4.82 1.52
N VAL A 43 9.60 5.54 2.46
CA VAL A 43 8.90 6.28 3.52
C VAL A 43 7.88 7.26 2.95
N TRP A 44 8.24 8.03 1.92
CA TRP A 44 7.33 8.99 1.29
C TRP A 44 6.08 8.34 0.71
N LYS A 45 6.22 7.19 0.05
CA LYS A 45 5.07 6.46 -0.48
C LYS A 45 4.26 5.81 0.66
N CYS A 46 4.90 5.30 1.70
CA CYS A 46 4.17 4.77 2.86
C CYS A 46 3.34 5.85 3.57
N GLU A 47 3.90 7.05 3.71
CA GLU A 47 3.29 8.11 4.49
C GLU A 47 2.23 8.88 3.72
N PHE A 48 2.48 9.20 2.44
CA PHE A 48 1.68 10.17 1.67
C PHE A 48 0.86 9.56 0.54
N SER A 49 0.96 8.25 0.27
CA SER A 49 0.11 7.66 -0.76
C SER A 49 -1.37 7.73 -0.35
N PRO A 50 -2.27 8.16 -1.26
CA PRO A 50 -3.71 8.21 -0.99
C PRO A 50 -4.34 6.83 -0.81
N ARG A 51 -3.82 5.81 -1.50
CA ARG A 51 -4.36 4.45 -1.47
C ARG A 51 -3.56 3.55 -0.53
N ILE A 52 -4.25 2.64 0.15
CA ILE A 52 -3.63 1.65 1.07
C ILE A 52 -2.69 0.71 0.33
N ARG A 53 -3.08 0.30 -0.88
CA ARG A 53 -2.27 -0.55 -1.75
C ARG A 53 -0.89 0.04 -2.03
N ASP A 54 -0.85 1.30 -2.47
CA ASP A 54 0.39 1.96 -2.88
C ASP A 54 1.35 2.12 -1.68
N SER A 55 0.80 2.39 -0.50
CA SER A 55 1.55 2.45 0.74
C SER A 55 2.06 1.09 1.21
N PHE A 56 1.24 0.05 1.08
CA PHE A 56 1.60 -1.30 1.53
C PHE A 56 2.68 -1.90 0.62
N GLN A 57 2.56 -1.69 -0.70
CA GLN A 57 3.60 -2.00 -1.68
C GLN A 57 4.92 -1.31 -1.35
N ALA A 58 4.86 -0.05 -0.90
CA ALA A 58 6.06 0.73 -0.59
C ALA A 58 6.72 0.35 0.74
N TRP A 59 6.02 -0.31 1.66
CA TRP A 59 6.49 -0.53 3.03
C TRP A 59 7.45 -1.70 3.19
N ASN A 60 7.27 -2.78 2.45
CA ASN A 60 8.26 -3.85 2.37
C ASN A 60 8.22 -4.44 0.97
N GLN A 61 8.90 -3.77 0.04
CA GLN A 61 8.83 -4.04 -1.39
C GLN A 61 9.25 -5.48 -1.72
N THR A 62 10.25 -6.01 -1.03
CA THR A 62 10.74 -7.39 -1.23
C THR A 62 9.71 -8.42 -0.81
N ILE A 63 9.15 -8.31 0.41
CA ILE A 63 8.11 -9.24 0.87
C ILE A 63 6.85 -9.07 0.02
N TYR A 64 6.46 -7.83 -0.27
CA TYR A 64 5.30 -7.56 -1.12
C TYR A 64 5.44 -8.24 -2.49
N TYR A 65 6.59 -8.07 -3.16
CA TYR A 65 6.87 -8.70 -4.45
C TYR A 65 6.79 -10.23 -4.37
N TRP A 66 7.36 -10.81 -3.31
CA TRP A 66 7.29 -12.26 -3.08
C TRP A 66 5.85 -12.72 -2.86
N MET A 67 5.08 -12.05 -1.99
CA MET A 67 3.69 -12.37 -1.74
C MET A 67 2.85 -12.25 -3.01
N ASP A 68 3.09 -11.22 -3.83
CA ASP A 68 2.31 -10.95 -5.03
C ASP A 68 2.56 -12.05 -6.07
N SER A 69 3.84 -12.29 -6.37
CA SER A 69 4.27 -13.27 -7.37
C SER A 69 3.96 -14.70 -6.95
N TYR A 70 4.13 -15.03 -5.65
CA TYR A 70 4.10 -16.42 -5.21
C TYR A 70 2.78 -16.86 -4.61
N VAL A 71 2.01 -15.95 -4.01
CA VAL A 71 0.76 -16.27 -3.32
C VAL A 71 -0.42 -15.68 -4.08
N TYR A 72 -0.49 -14.36 -4.21
CA TYR A 72 -1.65 -13.66 -4.77
C TYR A 72 -1.96 -14.06 -6.22
N GLN A 73 -0.95 -14.12 -7.09
CA GLN A 73 -1.10 -14.51 -8.49
C GLN A 73 -1.45 -16.00 -8.65
N ARG A 74 -1.13 -16.85 -7.67
CA ARG A 74 -1.44 -18.29 -7.71
C ARG A 74 -2.80 -18.64 -7.09
N CYS A 75 -3.33 -17.80 -6.22
CA CYS A 75 -4.65 -17.98 -5.63
C CYS A 75 -5.74 -17.77 -6.69
N GLN A 76 -6.58 -18.78 -6.89
CA GLN A 76 -7.76 -18.69 -7.74
C GLN A 76 -8.93 -18.15 -6.92
N GLY A 77 -9.69 -17.21 -7.47
CA GLY A 77 -10.89 -16.67 -6.83
C GLY A 77 -11.06 -15.16 -7.01
N PRO A 78 -12.09 -14.57 -6.36
CA PRO A 78 -12.31 -13.13 -6.41
C PRO A 78 -11.18 -12.35 -5.73
N ARG A 79 -10.91 -11.12 -6.20
CA ARG A 79 -9.81 -10.25 -5.71
C ARG A 79 -9.78 -10.09 -4.19
N LEU A 80 -10.95 -9.97 -3.56
CA LEU A 80 -11.06 -9.87 -2.10
C LEU A 80 -10.56 -11.12 -1.40
N LEU A 81 -10.99 -12.31 -1.86
CA LEU A 81 -10.56 -13.58 -1.28
C LEU A 81 -9.06 -13.80 -1.47
N ARG A 82 -8.54 -13.49 -2.66
CA ARG A 82 -7.10 -13.56 -2.95
C ARG A 82 -6.32 -12.67 -1.98
N SER A 83 -6.75 -11.42 -1.80
CA SER A 83 -6.11 -10.47 -0.88
C SER A 83 -6.16 -10.97 0.58
N VAL A 84 -7.30 -11.48 1.04
CA VAL A 84 -7.44 -12.02 2.41
C VAL A 84 -6.53 -13.24 2.62
N VAL A 85 -6.48 -14.18 1.68
CA VAL A 85 -5.60 -15.37 1.77
C VAL A 85 -4.13 -14.97 1.78
N THR A 86 -3.73 -14.07 0.89
CA THR A 86 -2.36 -13.54 0.85
C THR A 86 -1.99 -12.88 2.18
N LEU A 87 -2.85 -12.02 2.71
CA LEU A 87 -2.61 -11.33 3.96
C LEU A 87 -2.64 -12.28 5.18
N PHE A 88 -3.44 -13.34 5.14
CA PHE A 88 -3.41 -14.38 6.16
C PHE A 88 -2.06 -15.11 6.18
N ILE A 89 -1.52 -15.49 5.01
CA ILE A 89 -0.19 -16.08 4.89
C ILE A 89 0.89 -15.10 5.36
N TYR A 90 0.75 -13.82 5.02
CA TYR A 90 1.64 -12.77 5.50
C TYR A 90 1.67 -12.74 7.02
N ALA A 91 0.50 -12.68 7.68
CA ALA A 91 0.41 -12.69 9.14
C ALA A 91 0.96 -13.97 9.77
N TYR A 92 0.74 -15.13 9.13
CA TYR A 92 1.30 -16.41 9.58
C TYR A 92 2.84 -16.36 9.68
N CYS A 93 3.51 -15.67 8.75
CA CYS A 93 4.96 -15.50 8.78
C CYS A 93 5.48 -14.68 9.98
N PHE A 94 4.66 -13.80 10.59
CA PHE A 94 5.03 -13.02 11.79
C PHE A 94 4.68 -13.72 13.11
N GLY A 95 4.01 -14.87 13.05
CA GLY A 95 3.53 -15.61 14.20
C GLY A 95 2.01 -15.55 14.35
N VAL A 96 1.42 -16.68 14.76
CA VAL A 96 -0.02 -16.86 14.89
C VAL A 96 -0.51 -16.24 16.20
N GLN A 97 -0.53 -14.91 16.25
CA GLN A 97 -1.22 -14.19 17.31
C GLN A 97 -2.57 -13.67 16.76
N PRO A 98 -3.68 -13.91 17.47
CA PRO A 98 -5.03 -13.65 16.95
C PRO A 98 -5.31 -12.16 16.68
N ASN A 99 -4.72 -11.28 17.48
CA ASN A 99 -4.70 -9.82 17.29
C ASN A 99 -4.08 -9.41 15.93
N HIS A 100 -2.92 -9.98 15.56
CA HIS A 100 -2.26 -9.69 14.28
C HIS A 100 -3.09 -10.16 13.09
N LEU A 101 -3.66 -11.35 13.19
CA LEU A 101 -4.57 -11.88 12.17
C LEU A 101 -5.75 -10.94 11.95
N LEU A 102 -6.37 -10.47 13.03
CA LEU A 102 -7.51 -9.57 12.97
C LEU A 102 -7.14 -8.22 12.34
N ALA A 103 -5.99 -7.65 12.71
CA ALA A 103 -5.51 -6.40 12.12
C ALA A 103 -5.23 -6.53 10.62
N VAL A 104 -4.60 -7.63 10.21
CA VAL A 104 -4.20 -7.86 8.82
C VAL A 104 -5.40 -8.18 7.91
N ILE A 105 -6.40 -8.93 8.40
CA ILE A 105 -7.66 -9.17 7.68
C ILE A 105 -8.52 -7.90 7.55
N THR A 106 -8.27 -6.88 8.35
CA THR A 106 -8.95 -5.59 8.24
C THR A 106 -8.40 -4.71 7.10
N LEU A 107 -7.19 -4.99 6.59
CA LEU A 107 -6.59 -4.22 5.48
C LEU A 107 -7.40 -4.29 4.16
N PRO A 108 -7.89 -5.46 3.69
CA PRO A 108 -8.80 -5.53 2.55
C PRO A 108 -10.09 -4.74 2.74
N LEU A 109 -10.61 -4.69 3.98
CA LEU A 109 -11.81 -3.89 4.28
C LEU A 109 -11.53 -2.39 4.10
N ILE A 110 -10.34 -1.92 4.52
CA ILE A 110 -9.89 -0.54 4.29
C ILE A 110 -9.76 -0.27 2.78
N SER A 111 -9.19 -1.19 2.00
CA SER A 111 -9.11 -1.05 0.53
C SER A 111 -10.51 -0.88 -0.09
N GLN A 112 -11.48 -1.70 0.33
CA GLN A 112 -12.87 -1.58 -0.13
C GLN A 112 -13.54 -0.27 0.30
N THR A 113 -13.14 0.29 1.44
CA THR A 113 -13.63 1.58 1.94
C THR A 113 -13.19 2.71 1.01
N GLU A 114 -11.95 2.69 0.53
CA GLU A 114 -11.42 3.71 -0.40
C GLU A 114 -12.20 3.74 -1.73
N GLU A 115 -12.68 2.58 -2.17
CA GLU A 115 -13.54 2.42 -3.33
C GLU A 115 -14.98 2.87 -3.05
N GLY A 116 -15.49 2.57 -1.86
CA GLY A 116 -16.79 3.04 -1.39
C GLY A 116 -16.89 4.55 -1.27
N ILE A 117 -15.83 5.23 -0.80
CA ILE A 117 -15.79 6.69 -0.71
C ILE A 117 -15.98 7.31 -2.10
N ALA A 118 -15.22 6.90 -3.12
CA ALA A 118 -15.39 7.44 -4.47
C ALA A 118 -16.78 7.16 -5.06
N THR A 119 -17.33 5.98 -4.79
CA THR A 119 -18.69 5.62 -5.24
C THR A 119 -19.75 6.51 -4.59
N LEU A 120 -19.63 6.76 -3.29
CA LEU A 120 -20.55 7.61 -2.54
C LEU A 120 -20.51 9.06 -3.03
N MET A 121 -19.30 9.57 -3.27
CA MET A 121 -19.09 10.92 -3.78
C MET A 121 -19.67 11.10 -5.17
N ALA A 122 -19.49 10.11 -6.06
CA ALA A 122 -20.08 10.10 -7.39
C ALA A 122 -21.62 10.02 -7.33
N PHE A 123 -22.16 9.15 -6.48
CA PHE A 123 -23.62 9.00 -6.33
C PHE A 123 -24.31 10.26 -5.83
N PHE A 124 -23.72 10.97 -4.87
CA PHE A 124 -24.27 12.22 -4.34
C PHE A 124 -23.90 13.46 -5.17
N GLY A 125 -23.08 13.30 -6.22
CA GLY A 125 -22.64 14.43 -7.05
C GLY A 125 -21.74 15.42 -6.30
N PHE A 126 -21.01 14.97 -5.27
CA PHE A 126 -20.09 15.84 -4.54
C PHE A 126 -18.84 16.09 -5.39
N VAL A 127 -18.61 17.37 -5.73
CA VAL A 127 -17.42 17.80 -6.46
C VAL A 127 -16.39 18.31 -5.46
N LEU A 128 -15.21 17.68 -5.43
CA LEU A 128 -14.08 18.17 -4.65
C LEU A 128 -13.08 18.92 -5.53
N PRO A 129 -12.33 19.88 -4.95
CA PRO A 129 -11.20 20.46 -5.63
C PRO A 129 -10.15 19.39 -5.98
N PRO A 130 -9.24 19.68 -6.93
CA PRO A 130 -8.14 18.79 -7.27
C PRO A 130 -7.37 18.33 -6.03
N GLY A 131 -7.22 17.01 -5.88
CA GLY A 131 -6.56 16.39 -4.73
C GLY A 131 -7.42 16.23 -3.47
N GLY A 132 -8.65 16.77 -3.43
CA GLY A 132 -9.53 16.65 -2.27
C GLY A 132 -9.91 15.20 -1.93
N LEU A 133 -10.29 14.40 -2.92
CA LEU A 133 -10.55 12.97 -2.72
C LEU A 133 -9.30 12.23 -2.25
N ALA A 134 -8.14 12.56 -2.83
CA ALA A 134 -6.86 11.96 -2.45
C ALA A 134 -6.51 12.28 -0.98
N PHE A 135 -6.77 13.51 -0.55
CA PHE A 135 -6.61 13.92 0.85
C PHE A 135 -7.57 13.17 1.78
N ILE A 136 -8.85 13.04 1.43
CA ILE A 136 -9.83 12.29 2.22
C ILE A 136 -9.40 10.83 2.36
N ARG A 137 -9.07 10.17 1.25
CA ARG A 137 -8.59 8.78 1.24
C ARG A 137 -7.35 8.63 2.12
N TRP A 138 -6.35 9.50 1.92
CA TRP A 138 -5.15 9.53 2.75
C TRP A 138 -5.45 9.70 4.23
N PHE A 139 -6.31 10.66 4.61
CA PHE A 139 -6.64 10.96 6.00
C PHE A 139 -7.30 9.77 6.70
N PHE A 140 -8.36 9.22 6.11
CA PHE A 140 -9.05 8.06 6.68
C PHE A 140 -8.16 6.83 6.74
N ARG A 141 -7.37 6.61 5.69
CA ARG A 141 -6.36 5.54 5.65
C ARG A 141 -5.36 5.65 6.79
N ARG A 142 -4.82 6.85 7.05
CA ARG A 142 -3.85 7.08 8.14
C ARG A 142 -4.47 6.77 9.49
N ARG A 143 -5.69 7.25 9.76
CA ARG A 143 -6.42 6.94 11.00
C ARG A 143 -6.74 5.46 11.14
N ALA A 144 -7.06 4.77 10.03
CA ALA A 144 -7.30 3.34 10.04
C ALA A 144 -6.02 2.56 10.36
N LEU A 145 -4.87 2.95 9.77
CA LEU A 145 -3.60 2.33 10.09
C LEU A 145 -3.19 2.53 11.54
N ASP A 146 -3.30 3.75 12.08
CA ASP A 146 -2.99 4.04 13.49
C ASP A 146 -3.83 3.16 14.44
N TYR A 147 -5.11 2.96 14.11
CA TYR A 147 -6.02 2.09 14.86
C TYR A 147 -5.61 0.61 14.79
N LEU A 148 -5.19 0.11 13.62
CA LEU A 148 -4.73 -1.27 13.44
C LEU A 148 -3.39 -1.54 14.11
N THR A 149 -2.49 -0.54 14.16
CA THR A 149 -1.21 -0.64 14.85
C THR A 149 -1.37 -0.97 16.32
N VAL A 150 -2.46 -0.55 16.97
CA VAL A 150 -2.73 -0.94 18.36
C VAL A 150 -2.85 -2.46 18.52
N GLY A 151 -3.43 -3.16 17.54
CA GLY A 151 -3.49 -4.63 17.54
C GLY A 151 -2.13 -5.30 17.33
N TRP A 152 -1.12 -4.58 16.85
CA TRP A 152 0.27 -5.04 16.79
C TRP A 152 1.07 -4.73 18.06
N ILE A 153 0.71 -3.66 18.78
CA ILE A 153 1.38 -3.26 20.02
C ILE A 153 0.86 -4.07 21.21
N LEU A 154 -0.46 -4.26 21.30
CA LEU A 154 -1.08 -5.04 22.36
C LEU A 154 -1.00 -6.51 22.00
N LEU A 155 -0.25 -7.30 22.79
CA LEU A 155 -0.12 -8.74 22.59
C LEU A 155 -1.40 -9.52 22.98
N SER A 156 -2.26 -8.91 23.79
CA SER A 156 -3.53 -9.50 24.25
C SER A 156 -4.68 -9.12 23.33
N LEU A 157 -5.42 -10.13 22.86
CA LEU A 157 -6.63 -9.93 22.06
C LEU A 157 -7.72 -9.22 22.87
N GLU A 158 -7.89 -9.56 24.14
CA GLU A 158 -8.93 -8.98 24.99
C GLU A 158 -8.70 -7.48 25.20
N GLU A 159 -7.46 -7.08 25.48
CA GLU A 159 -7.10 -5.67 25.63
C GLU A 159 -7.27 -4.91 24.31
N THR A 160 -6.91 -5.53 23.19
CA THR A 160 -7.10 -4.95 21.86
C THR A 160 -8.57 -4.71 21.56
N LEU A 161 -9.43 -5.69 21.84
CA LEU A 161 -10.88 -5.57 21.65
C LEU A 161 -11.52 -4.58 22.62
N ALA A 162 -11.05 -4.52 23.87
CA ALA A 162 -11.51 -3.51 24.83
C ALA A 162 -11.16 -2.08 24.36
N PHE A 163 -9.94 -1.88 23.88
CA PHE A 163 -9.51 -0.59 23.30
C PHE A 163 -10.34 -0.24 22.06
N TRP A 164 -10.49 -1.17 21.13
CA TRP A 164 -11.31 -0.98 19.93
C TRP A 164 -12.79 -0.74 20.26
N GLY A 165 -13.30 -1.41 21.28
CA GLY A 165 -14.64 -1.19 21.83
C GLY A 165 -14.81 0.19 22.42
N SER A 166 -13.79 0.73 23.10
CA SER A 166 -13.81 2.11 23.61
C SER A 166 -13.91 3.17 22.51
N LEU A 167 -13.41 2.85 21.31
CA LEU A 167 -13.53 3.66 20.09
C LEU A 167 -14.77 3.32 19.25
N GLY A 168 -15.65 2.44 19.73
CA GLY A 168 -16.87 2.04 19.04
C GLY A 168 -16.63 1.25 17.74
N TYR A 169 -15.47 0.60 17.60
CA TYR A 169 -15.07 -0.14 16.40
C TYR A 169 -15.15 0.69 15.10
N PHE A 170 -14.86 2.00 15.17
CA PHE A 170 -15.15 2.93 14.07
C PHE A 170 -14.58 2.51 12.71
N VAL A 171 -13.36 1.94 12.66
CA VAL A 171 -12.74 1.49 11.39
C VAL A 171 -13.53 0.33 10.79
N HIS A 172 -13.93 -0.62 11.61
CA HIS A 172 -14.71 -1.78 11.16
C HIS A 172 -16.10 -1.33 10.71
N VAL A 173 -16.80 -0.53 11.53
CA VAL A 173 -18.16 -0.04 11.21
C VAL A 173 -18.14 0.81 9.95
N ALA A 174 -17.24 1.81 9.85
CA ALA A 174 -17.12 2.65 8.68
C ALA A 174 -16.76 1.83 7.43
N GLY A 175 -15.86 0.85 7.57
CA GLY A 175 -15.46 0.01 6.45
C GLY A 175 -16.57 -0.91 5.96
N PHE A 176 -17.32 -1.53 6.87
CA PHE A 176 -18.50 -2.34 6.51
C PHE A 176 -19.58 -1.49 5.83
N VAL A 177 -19.89 -0.30 6.35
CA VAL A 177 -20.87 0.61 5.77
C VAL A 177 -20.43 1.07 4.39
N ALA A 178 -19.18 1.47 4.22
CA ALA A 178 -18.64 1.91 2.92
C ALA A 178 -18.59 0.77 1.89
N ALA A 179 -18.22 -0.45 2.32
CA ALA A 179 -18.23 -1.62 1.45
C ALA A 179 -19.66 -1.99 1.01
N LEU A 180 -20.63 -1.95 1.92
CA LEU A 180 -22.04 -2.19 1.59
C LEU A 180 -22.58 -1.11 0.66
N ALA A 181 -22.28 0.16 0.94
CA ALA A 181 -22.64 1.28 0.08
C ALA A 181 -22.02 1.12 -1.32
N HIS A 182 -20.76 0.71 -1.41
CA HIS A 182 -20.11 0.43 -2.67
C HIS A 182 -20.86 -0.65 -3.47
N LEU A 183 -21.19 -1.78 -2.84
CA LEU A 183 -21.91 -2.88 -3.50
C LEU A 183 -23.34 -2.49 -3.91
N ALA A 184 -24.04 -1.69 -3.11
CA ALA A 184 -25.40 -1.24 -3.40
C ALA A 184 -25.45 -0.15 -4.48
N LEU A 185 -24.55 0.85 -4.41
CA LEU A 185 -24.57 2.04 -5.24
C LEU A 185 -23.77 1.89 -6.54
N SER A 186 -22.79 0.96 -6.60
CA SER A 186 -21.99 0.73 -7.81
C SER A 186 -22.81 0.37 -9.05
N LYS A 187 -24.03 -0.15 -8.88
CA LYS A 187 -24.96 -0.44 -9.98
C LYS A 187 -25.63 0.81 -10.56
N PHE A 188 -25.67 1.90 -9.78
CA PHE A 188 -26.32 3.16 -10.13
C PHE A 188 -25.33 4.25 -10.54
N VAL A 189 -24.05 4.08 -10.20
CA VAL A 189 -22.97 5.01 -10.56
C VAL A 189 -22.29 4.52 -11.83
N SER A 190 -22.24 5.36 -12.85
CA SER A 190 -21.51 5.06 -14.07
C SER A 190 -19.99 5.09 -13.84
N ALA A 191 -19.25 4.32 -14.63
CA ALA A 191 -17.78 4.35 -14.59
C ALA A 191 -17.23 5.77 -14.87
N PHE A 192 -17.95 6.55 -15.68
CA PHE A 192 -17.59 7.93 -16.01
C PHE A 192 -17.72 8.87 -14.80
N GLU A 193 -18.85 8.87 -14.10
CA GLU A 193 -19.05 9.72 -12.91
C GLU A 193 -18.01 9.44 -11.83
N ARG A 194 -17.71 8.16 -11.61
CA ARG A 194 -16.65 7.77 -10.69
C ARG A 194 -15.28 8.26 -11.15
N TRP A 195 -14.98 8.12 -12.45
CA TRP A 195 -13.73 8.61 -13.02
C TRP A 195 -13.58 10.14 -12.88
N GLN A 196 -14.65 10.91 -13.08
CA GLN A 196 -14.65 12.36 -12.89
C GLN A 196 -14.33 12.78 -11.45
N VAL A 197 -14.88 12.05 -10.48
CA VAL A 197 -14.61 12.27 -9.05
C VAL A 197 -13.15 11.93 -8.70
N GLU A 198 -12.58 10.91 -9.34
CA GLU A 198 -11.18 10.53 -9.12
C GLU A 198 -10.17 11.46 -9.79
N ASN A 199 -10.52 12.04 -10.94
CA ASN A 199 -9.64 12.88 -11.74
C ASN A 199 -10.27 14.27 -12.00
N PRO A 200 -10.50 15.06 -10.93
CA PRO A 200 -11.09 16.39 -11.06
C PRO A 200 -10.19 17.31 -11.90
N GLY A 201 -10.73 17.83 -12.99
CA GLY A 201 -10.05 18.78 -13.87
C GLY A 201 -9.11 18.17 -14.93
N GLU A 202 -9.05 16.84 -15.06
CA GLU A 202 -8.35 16.20 -16.17
C GLU A 202 -9.14 16.35 -17.49
N ASP A 203 -8.45 16.59 -18.61
CA ASP A 203 -9.09 16.69 -19.92
C ASP A 203 -9.66 15.33 -20.34
N VAL A 204 -10.99 15.28 -20.42
CA VAL A 204 -11.79 14.12 -20.76
C VAL A 204 -11.36 13.50 -22.10
N ALA A 205 -11.06 14.30 -23.11
CA ALA A 205 -10.70 13.80 -24.44
C ALA A 205 -9.32 13.14 -24.43
N VAL A 206 -8.34 13.79 -23.78
CA VAL A 206 -6.98 13.28 -23.63
C VAL A 206 -6.97 12.00 -22.80
N ALA A 207 -7.69 11.98 -21.67
CA ALA A 207 -7.80 10.81 -20.81
C ALA A 207 -8.49 9.63 -21.51
N THR A 208 -9.54 9.90 -22.29
CA THR A 208 -10.24 8.87 -23.08
C THR A 208 -9.29 8.26 -24.12
N ALA A 209 -8.58 9.08 -24.87
CA ALA A 209 -7.63 8.61 -25.88
C ALA A 209 -6.52 7.74 -25.25
N ARG A 210 -5.98 8.18 -24.10
CA ARG A 210 -4.99 7.41 -23.33
C ARG A 210 -5.57 6.07 -22.86
N ASN A 211 -6.73 6.06 -22.21
CA ASN A 211 -7.32 4.85 -21.65
C ASN A 211 -7.71 3.85 -22.73
N LEU A 212 -8.26 4.32 -23.86
CA LEU A 212 -8.56 3.48 -25.03
C LEU A 212 -7.28 2.84 -25.61
N SER A 213 -6.19 3.60 -25.70
CA SER A 213 -4.92 3.08 -26.20
C SER A 213 -4.31 1.99 -25.30
N GLN A 214 -4.55 2.07 -23.98
CA GLN A 214 -3.94 1.18 -22.99
C GLN A 214 -4.82 -0.02 -22.62
N THR A 215 -6.13 0.19 -22.49
CA THR A 215 -7.07 -0.78 -21.92
C THR A 215 -8.17 -1.21 -22.88
N GLY A 216 -8.33 -0.51 -24.01
CA GLY A 216 -9.47 -0.68 -24.92
C GLY A 216 -10.80 -0.13 -24.38
N LYS A 217 -10.80 0.46 -23.17
CA LYS A 217 -11.98 1.07 -22.54
C LYS A 217 -11.72 2.53 -22.21
N ALA A 218 -12.76 3.36 -22.31
CA ALA A 218 -12.62 4.81 -22.14
C ALA A 218 -12.40 5.25 -20.68
N TRP A 219 -13.04 4.56 -19.72
CA TRP A 219 -13.17 5.04 -18.33
C TRP A 219 -12.68 4.04 -17.28
N GLU A 220 -12.03 2.96 -17.71
CA GLU A 220 -11.36 2.03 -16.81
C GLU A 220 -9.86 2.33 -16.86
N GLY A 221 -9.27 2.63 -15.70
CA GLY A 221 -7.83 2.67 -15.57
C GLY A 221 -7.22 1.27 -15.68
N LEU A 222 -5.91 1.19 -15.88
CA LEU A 222 -5.19 -0.09 -15.85
C LEU A 222 -5.43 -0.78 -14.50
N VAL A 223 -6.20 -1.87 -14.49
CA VAL A 223 -6.38 -2.69 -13.29
C VAL A 223 -5.11 -3.50 -13.09
N VAL A 224 -4.19 -2.94 -12.30
CA VAL A 224 -3.02 -3.68 -11.84
C VAL A 224 -3.47 -4.62 -10.72
N ASP A 225 -3.66 -5.89 -11.09
CA ASP A 225 -4.14 -6.94 -10.22
C ASP A 225 -3.06 -7.30 -9.20
N THR A 226 -3.16 -6.72 -8.00
CA THR A 226 -2.13 -6.78 -6.96
C THR A 226 -2.74 -6.99 -5.58
N ILE A 227 -1.89 -7.27 -4.58
CA ILE A 227 -2.30 -7.42 -3.18
C ILE A 227 -2.91 -6.11 -2.67
N LEU A 228 -4.24 -6.11 -2.50
CA LEU A 228 -5.13 -4.99 -2.13
C LEU A 228 -5.63 -4.12 -3.27
#